data_AF-A0A6C0DZ60-F1
#
_entry.id   AF-A0A6C0DZ60-F1
#
_cell.length_a   1.000
_cell.length_b   1.000
_cell.length_c   1.000
_cell.angle_alpha   90.00
_cell.angle_beta   90.00
_cell.angle_gamma   90.00
#
_symmetry.space_group_name_H-M   'P 1'
#
loop_
_entity.id
_entity.type
_entity.pdbx_description
1 polymer ?
#
loop_
_entity_poly.entity_id
_entity_poly.type
_entity_poly.pdbx_seq_one_letter_code
_entity_poly.pdbx_strand_id
1 'polypeptide(L)'
;MSYVPGNKSEDPRIHFQAGMRDLLRVDKVRLINVVGSVQYGIIYSIVFFIIGIILHSVFPVFTTKISLLSLFGWILLQCLVIILITFYVRKLIESIPGIFSFFPKYFNVSDLQAKGFIPYGVEEFKGDMASSIVLIGTQYRLLEKIAYLTEEVAKLIF
;
A
#
# COMPACT_ATOMS: atom_id res chain seq x y z
N MET A 1 6.17 4.82 22.60
CA MET A 1 4.98 5.50 23.15
C MET A 1 5.40 6.31 24.36
N SER A 2 5.38 7.64 24.25
CA SER A 2 5.46 8.51 25.42
C SER A 2 4.18 8.34 26.26
N TYR A 3 4.31 7.70 27.42
CA TYR A 3 3.21 7.50 28.35
C TYR A 3 2.71 8.86 28.88
N VAL A 4 1.47 9.21 28.57
CA VAL A 4 0.76 10.31 29.23
C VAL A 4 0.02 9.69 30.41
N PRO A 5 0.34 10.05 31.67
CA PRO A 5 -0.35 9.49 32.82
C PRO A 5 -1.85 9.84 32.74
N GLY A 6 -2.71 8.87 33.06
CA GLY A 6 -4.15 8.94 32.81
C GLY A 6 -4.89 10.10 33.50
N ASN A 7 -4.27 10.78 34.46
CA ASN A 7 -4.79 11.99 35.09
C ASN A 7 -4.59 13.27 34.25
N LYS A 8 -3.81 13.21 33.16
CA LYS A 8 -3.56 14.31 32.23
C LYS A 8 -3.98 13.97 30.79
N SER A 9 -4.66 12.84 30.58
CA SER A 9 -4.99 12.35 29.24
C SER A 9 -6.22 12.99 28.60
N GLU A 10 -6.92 13.88 29.32
CA GLU A 10 -8.08 14.59 28.78
C GLU A 10 -7.71 15.93 28.15
N ASP A 11 -6.50 16.45 28.38
CA ASP A 11 -6.07 17.71 27.78
C ASP A 11 -5.51 17.49 26.36
N PRO A 12 -6.22 17.95 25.31
CA PRO A 12 -5.80 17.75 23.93
C PRO A 12 -4.45 18.43 23.60
N ARG A 13 -4.08 19.49 24.34
CA ARG A 13 -2.79 20.17 24.12
C ARG A 13 -1.63 19.34 24.63
N ILE A 14 -1.80 18.66 25.77
CA ILE A 14 -0.77 17.78 26.36
C ILE A 14 -0.60 16.53 25.49
N HIS A 15 -1.70 15.97 24.98
CA HIS A 15 -1.65 14.87 24.01
C HIS A 15 -0.94 15.26 22.71
N PHE A 16 -1.26 16.43 22.15
CA PHE A 16 -0.62 16.92 20.93
C PHE A 16 0.88 17.19 21.14
N GLN A 17 1.26 17.86 22.23
CA GLN A 17 2.67 18.11 22.55
C GLN A 17 3.45 16.81 22.82
N ALA A 18 2.84 15.84 23.51
CA ALA A 18 3.43 14.53 23.71
C ALA A 18 3.63 13.80 22.38
N GLY A 19 2.62 13.80 21.49
CA GLY A 19 2.70 13.23 20.15
C GLY A 19 3.76 13.89 19.27
N MET A 20 3.85 15.22 19.31
CA MET A 20 4.83 15.99 18.54
C MET A 20 6.27 15.80 19.06
N ARG A 21 6.43 15.66 20.37
CA ARG A 21 7.72 15.30 20.99
C ARG A 21 8.10 13.85 20.66
N ASP A 22 7.13 12.94 20.59
CA ASP A 22 7.37 11.55 20.19
C ASP A 22 7.72 11.48 18.69
N LEU A 23 7.09 12.29 17.82
CA LEU A 23 7.42 12.43 16.39
C LEU A 23 8.87 12.89 16.15
N LEU A 24 9.34 13.87 16.93
CA LEU A 24 10.70 14.42 16.82
C LEU A 24 11.76 13.53 17.51
N ARG A 25 11.35 12.50 18.25
CA ARG A 25 12.27 11.59 18.93
C ARG A 25 12.80 10.55 17.94
N VAL A 26 14.04 10.73 17.53
CA VAL A 26 14.76 9.78 16.65
C VAL A 26 15.34 8.64 17.50
N ASP A 27 14.48 7.73 17.95
CA ASP A 27 14.92 6.48 18.60
C ASP A 27 15.34 5.44 17.56
N LYS A 28 16.38 4.65 17.87
CA LYS A 28 16.91 3.59 16.98
C LYS A 28 15.83 2.63 16.48
N VAL A 29 14.84 2.31 17.31
CA VAL A 29 13.70 1.43 16.97
C VAL A 29 12.79 2.08 15.92
N ARG A 30 12.49 3.38 16.06
CA ARG A 30 11.69 4.12 15.09
C ARG A 30 12.39 4.19 13.73
N LEU A 31 13.70 4.43 13.75
CA LEU A 31 14.50 4.49 12.51
C LEU A 31 14.51 3.14 11.78
N ILE A 32 14.65 2.03 12.51
CA ILE A 32 14.54 0.67 11.95
C ILE A 32 13.15 0.44 11.33
N ASN A 33 12.08 0.84 12.03
CA ASN A 33 10.72 0.71 11.51
C ASN A 33 10.52 1.54 10.23
N VAL A 34 10.95 2.81 10.21
CA VAL A 34 10.87 3.67 9.03
C VAL A 34 11.63 3.08 7.84
N VAL A 35 12.85 2.60 8.06
CA VAL A 35 13.64 1.95 7.00
C VAL A 35 12.96 0.67 6.50
N GLY A 36 12.36 -0.12 7.41
CA GLY A 36 11.56 -1.28 7.05
C GLY A 36 10.35 -0.89 6.18
N SER A 37 9.60 0.14 6.57
CA SER A 37 8.47 0.67 5.81
C SER A 37 8.88 1.16 4.43
N VAL A 38 10.02 1.85 4.32
CA VAL A 38 10.58 2.30 3.03
C VAL A 38 10.97 1.10 2.16
N GLN A 39 11.66 0.11 2.73
CA GLN A 39 12.04 -1.10 2.02
C GLN A 39 10.81 -1.82 1.45
N TYR A 40 9.81 -2.10 2.29
CA TYR A 40 8.58 -2.74 1.83
C TYR A 40 7.87 -1.86 0.80
N GLY A 41 7.74 -0.55 1.03
CA GLY A 41 7.16 0.38 0.06
C GLY A 41 7.83 0.33 -1.32
N ILE A 42 9.15 0.22 -1.38
CA ILE A 42 9.91 0.06 -2.63
C ILE A 42 9.63 -1.29 -3.28
N ILE A 43 9.66 -2.38 -2.51
CA ILE A 43 9.37 -3.74 -3.01
C ILE A 43 7.95 -3.80 -3.59
N TYR A 44 6.96 -3.29 -2.84
CA TYR A 44 5.58 -3.15 -3.29
C TYR A 44 5.52 -2.37 -4.60
N SER A 45 6.17 -1.20 -4.67
CA SER A 45 6.14 -0.36 -5.87
C SER A 45 6.72 -1.08 -7.10
N ILE A 46 7.86 -1.76 -6.97
CA ILE A 46 8.49 -2.48 -8.10
C ILE A 46 7.60 -3.63 -8.57
N VAL A 47 7.12 -4.47 -7.65
CA VAL A 47 6.33 -5.66 -7.99
C VAL A 47 5.00 -5.25 -8.62
N PHE A 48 4.29 -4.28 -8.02
CA PHE A 48 3.03 -3.77 -8.58
C PHE A 48 3.22 -3.04 -9.90
N PHE A 49 4.36 -2.38 -10.13
CA PHE A 49 4.67 -1.76 -11.41
C PHE A 49 4.81 -2.80 -12.53
N ILE A 50 5.62 -3.84 -12.30
CA ILE A 50 5.82 -4.93 -13.28
C ILE A 50 4.50 -5.61 -13.61
N ILE A 51 3.75 -5.97 -12.57
CA ILE A 51 2.45 -6.63 -12.71
C ILE A 51 1.44 -5.72 -13.40
N GLY A 52 1.46 -4.42 -13.08
CA GLY A 52 0.64 -3.40 -13.71
C GLY A 52 0.86 -3.34 -15.22
N ILE A 53 2.11 -3.36 -15.67
CA ILE A 53 2.48 -3.41 -17.10
C ILE A 53 1.98 -4.68 -17.78
N ILE A 54 2.17 -5.84 -17.13
CA ILE A 54 1.70 -7.12 -17.65
C ILE A 54 0.18 -7.08 -17.80
N LEU A 55 -0.54 -6.65 -16.75
CA LEU A 55 -1.99 -6.54 -16.77
C LEU A 55 -2.49 -5.58 -17.85
N HIS A 56 -1.85 -4.41 -17.96
CA HIS A 56 -2.16 -3.43 -18.98
C HIS A 56 -2.07 -4.04 -20.39
N SER A 57 -1.08 -4.91 -20.61
CA SER A 57 -0.84 -5.56 -21.90
C SER A 57 -1.84 -6.70 -22.20
N VAL A 58 -2.30 -7.41 -21.17
CA VAL A 58 -3.25 -8.54 -21.29
C VAL A 58 -4.65 -8.07 -21.70
N PHE A 59 -5.10 -6.92 -21.21
CA PHE A 59 -6.43 -6.41 -21.54
C PHE A 59 -6.45 -5.64 -22.87
N PRO A 60 -7.48 -5.85 -23.71
CA PRO A 60 -7.56 -5.20 -25.02
C PRO A 60 -7.65 -3.68 -24.89
N VAL A 61 -7.08 -3.01 -25.89
CA VAL A 61 -7.18 -1.55 -26.07
C VAL A 61 -8.64 -1.19 -26.33
N PHE A 62 -9.08 -0.05 -25.78
CA PHE A 62 -10.44 0.43 -25.96
C PHE A 62 -10.70 0.79 -27.44
N THR A 63 -11.87 0.40 -27.94
CA THR A 63 -12.36 0.80 -29.27
C THR A 63 -13.83 1.18 -29.17
N THR A 64 -14.22 2.30 -29.79
CA THR A 64 -15.59 2.86 -29.73
C THR A 64 -16.67 2.02 -30.42
N LYS A 65 -16.29 0.93 -31.10
CA LYS A 65 -17.22 0.02 -31.80
C LYS A 65 -17.81 -1.08 -30.90
N ILE A 66 -17.46 -1.11 -29.62
CA ILE A 66 -17.88 -2.16 -28.68
C ILE A 66 -19.21 -1.79 -28.04
N SER A 67 -20.10 -2.78 -27.84
CA SER A 67 -21.37 -2.57 -27.14
C SER A 67 -21.15 -2.21 -25.67
N LEU A 68 -22.01 -1.34 -25.10
CA LEU A 68 -21.92 -0.89 -23.71
C LEU A 68 -21.90 -2.06 -22.71
N LEU A 69 -22.72 -3.08 -22.93
CA LEU A 69 -22.75 -4.28 -22.07
C LEU A 69 -21.43 -5.06 -22.12
N SER A 70 -20.82 -5.18 -23.30
CA SER A 70 -19.53 -5.85 -23.44
C SER A 70 -18.42 -5.02 -22.78
N LEU A 71 -18.43 -3.70 -22.95
CA LEU A 71 -17.51 -2.79 -22.28
C LEU A 71 -17.58 -2.94 -20.75
N PHE A 72 -18.80 -2.93 -20.20
CA PHE A 72 -19.02 -3.13 -18.77
C PHE A 72 -18.51 -4.49 -18.28
N GLY A 73 -18.77 -5.56 -19.05
CA GLY A 73 -18.23 -6.90 -18.75
C GLY A 73 -16.69 -6.93 -18.73
N TRP A 74 -16.03 -6.25 -19.68
CA TRP A 74 -14.57 -6.12 -19.69
C TRP A 74 -14.02 -5.35 -18.49
N ILE A 75 -14.70 -4.28 -18.06
CA ILE A 75 -14.33 -3.52 -16.86
C ILE A 75 -14.44 -4.41 -15.62
N LEU A 76 -15.57 -5.11 -15.44
CA LEU A 76 -15.77 -6.02 -14.31
C LEU A 76 -14.73 -7.14 -14.27
N LEU A 77 -14.43 -7.76 -15.42
CA LEU A 77 -13.41 -8.79 -15.52
C LEU A 77 -12.03 -8.23 -15.14
N GLN A 78 -11.68 -7.04 -15.64
CA GLN A 78 -10.40 -6.39 -15.32
C GLN A 78 -10.29 -6.06 -13.82
N CYS A 79 -11.36 -5.56 -13.20
CA CYS A 79 -11.41 -5.32 -11.76
C CYS A 79 -11.24 -6.62 -10.94
N LEU A 80 -11.91 -7.71 -11.33
CA LEU A 80 -11.80 -9.00 -10.64
C LEU A 80 -10.37 -9.55 -10.69
N VAL A 81 -9.74 -9.48 -11.86
CA VAL A 81 -8.34 -9.93 -12.02
C VAL A 81 -7.39 -9.08 -11.19
N ILE A 82 -7.59 -7.75 -11.13
CA ILE A 82 -6.81 -6.85 -10.26
C ILE A 82 -6.92 -7.27 -8.79
N ILE A 83 -8.14 -7.57 -8.31
CA ILE A 83 -8.38 -7.98 -6.92
C ILE A 83 -7.61 -9.27 -6.61
N LEU A 84 -7.72 -10.29 -7.46
CA LEU A 84 -7.03 -11.56 -7.28
C LEU A 84 -5.51 -11.39 -7.25
N ILE A 85 -4.96 -10.66 -8.22
CA ILE A 85 -3.52 -10.42 -8.31
C ILE A 85 -3.02 -9.65 -7.10
N THR A 86 -3.71 -8.58 -6.71
CA THR A 86 -3.34 -7.77 -5.54
C THR A 86 -3.29 -8.62 -4.28
N PHE A 87 -4.26 -9.53 -4.10
CA PHE A 87 -4.29 -10.45 -2.96
C PHE A 87 -3.08 -11.39 -2.93
N TYR A 88 -2.75 -12.04 -4.05
CA TYR A 88 -1.63 -12.98 -4.10
C TYR A 88 -0.26 -12.29 -4.00
N VAL A 89 -0.11 -11.14 -4.63
CA VAL A 89 1.12 -10.33 -4.57
C VAL A 89 1.38 -9.87 -3.15
N ARG A 90 0.33 -9.43 -2.44
CA ARG A 90 0.45 -9.04 -1.04
C ARG A 90 0.97 -10.19 -0.18
N LYS A 91 0.39 -11.39 -0.31
CA LYS A 91 0.88 -12.57 0.41
C LYS A 91 2.33 -12.91 0.07
N LEU A 92 2.72 -12.75 -1.20
CA LEU A 92 4.09 -13.01 -1.62
C LEU A 92 5.09 -12.01 -1.00
N ILE A 93 4.77 -10.72 -0.99
CA ILE A 93 5.64 -9.68 -0.42
C ILE A 93 5.71 -9.80 1.11
N GLU A 94 4.60 -10.06 1.78
CA GLU A 94 4.54 -10.29 3.24
C GLU A 94 5.39 -11.52 3.66
N SER A 95 5.64 -12.46 2.73
CA SER A 95 6.51 -13.62 2.99
C SER A 95 8.02 -13.28 2.90
N ILE A 96 8.39 -12.11 2.38
CA ILE A 96 9.80 -11.70 2.25
C ILE A 96 10.27 -11.13 3.61
N PRO A 97 11.29 -11.74 4.25
CA PRO A 97 11.83 -11.21 5.49
C PRO A 97 12.48 -9.83 5.27
N GLY A 98 12.29 -8.92 6.20
CA GLY A 98 12.88 -7.58 6.14
C GLY A 98 14.41 -7.62 6.12
N ILE A 99 15.05 -6.57 5.59
CA ILE A 99 16.52 -6.54 5.41
C ILE A 99 17.27 -6.72 6.74
N PHE A 100 16.66 -6.29 7.84
CA PHE A 100 17.21 -6.43 9.19
C PHE A 100 17.31 -7.89 9.65
N SER A 101 16.43 -8.77 9.15
CA SER A 101 16.47 -10.20 9.44
C SER A 101 17.64 -10.91 8.75
N PHE A 102 18.21 -10.33 7.68
CA PHE A 102 19.38 -10.86 6.99
C PHE A 102 20.72 -10.46 7.64
N PHE A 103 20.72 -9.45 8.52
CA PHE A 103 21.92 -8.96 9.21
C PHE A 103 21.80 -9.04 10.75
N PRO A 104 21.48 -10.22 11.32
CA PRO A 104 21.22 -10.38 12.75
C PRO A 104 22.44 -10.06 13.63
N LYS A 105 23.65 -10.16 13.07
CA LYS A 105 24.91 -9.86 13.77
C LYS A 105 25.13 -8.36 14.04
N TYR A 106 24.54 -7.49 13.22
CA TYR A 106 24.67 -6.03 13.35
C TYR A 106 23.54 -5.40 14.17
N PHE A 107 22.40 -6.09 14.23
CA PHE A 107 21.23 -5.68 14.97
C PHE A 107 20.98 -6.74 16.04
N ASN A 108 21.48 -6.54 17.26
CA ASN A 108 21.17 -7.40 18.42
C ASN A 108 19.64 -7.52 18.58
N VAL A 109 19.06 -8.56 17.97
CA VAL A 109 17.61 -8.71 17.84
C VAL A 109 16.97 -8.88 19.21
N SER A 110 17.69 -9.48 20.16
CA SER A 110 17.35 -9.60 21.58
C SER A 110 17.27 -8.26 22.31
N ASP A 111 18.23 -7.34 22.11
CA ASP A 111 18.18 -5.99 22.69
C ASP A 111 17.07 -5.12 22.08
N LEU A 112 16.72 -5.38 20.82
CA LEU A 112 15.62 -4.69 20.13
C LEU A 112 14.26 -5.21 20.60
N GLN A 113 14.10 -6.52 20.78
CA GLN A 113 12.89 -7.11 21.37
C GLN A 113 12.65 -6.59 22.80
N ALA A 114 13.69 -6.47 23.62
CA ALA A 114 13.60 -5.87 24.95
C ALA A 114 13.16 -4.38 24.93
N LYS A 115 13.35 -3.70 23.80
CA LYS A 115 12.92 -2.30 23.57
C LYS A 115 11.58 -2.20 22.82
N GLY A 116 10.85 -3.31 22.68
CA GLY A 116 9.52 -3.36 22.06
C GLY A 116 9.51 -3.51 20.54
N PHE A 117 10.63 -3.93 19.93
CA PHE A 117 10.67 -4.25 18.50
C PHE A 117 10.07 -5.64 18.25
N ILE A 118 9.02 -5.71 17.43
CA ILE A 118 8.41 -6.97 17.01
C ILE A 118 8.98 -7.29 15.61
N PRO A 119 9.93 -8.24 15.48
CA PRO A 119 10.65 -8.48 14.21
C PRO A 119 9.75 -8.97 13.07
N TYR A 120 8.56 -9.49 13.38
CA TYR A 120 7.55 -9.93 12.41
C TYR A 120 6.29 -9.06 12.42
N GLY A 121 6.30 -7.96 13.18
CA GLY A 121 5.14 -7.10 13.47
C GLY A 121 5.24 -5.74 12.81
N VAL A 122 5.74 -5.64 11.58
CA VAL A 122 5.57 -4.44 10.75
C VAL A 122 4.13 -4.45 10.20
N GLU A 123 3.14 -4.54 11.09
CA GLU A 123 1.71 -4.61 10.72
C GLU A 123 1.20 -3.26 10.19
N GLU A 124 1.83 -2.15 10.56
CA GLU A 124 1.25 -0.81 10.39
C GLU A 124 1.68 -0.06 9.13
N PHE A 125 2.67 -0.53 8.36
CA PHE A 125 3.14 0.18 7.16
C PHE A 125 3.27 -0.75 5.97
N LYS A 126 2.15 -1.34 5.56
CA LYS A 126 2.04 -2.38 4.53
C LYS A 126 2.26 -1.92 3.08
N GLY A 127 2.81 -0.71 2.86
CA GLY A 127 3.02 -0.18 1.51
C GLY A 127 1.73 -0.09 0.65
N ASP A 128 0.54 -0.29 1.25
CA ASP A 128 -0.74 -0.43 0.54
C ASP A 128 -1.11 0.83 -0.27
N MET A 129 -0.80 2.01 0.27
CA MET A 129 -0.99 3.27 -0.46
C MET A 129 -0.04 3.38 -1.65
N ALA A 130 1.24 3.03 -1.47
CA ALA A 130 2.22 3.09 -2.55
C ALA A 130 1.87 2.10 -3.67
N SER A 131 1.48 0.87 -3.32
CA SER A 131 1.02 -0.13 -4.29
C SER A 131 -0.24 0.29 -5.02
N SER A 132 -1.22 0.90 -4.34
CA SER A 132 -2.44 1.42 -4.96
C SER A 132 -2.14 2.52 -5.98
N ILE A 133 -1.28 3.47 -5.64
CA ILE A 133 -0.88 4.57 -6.55
C ILE A 133 -0.21 4.01 -7.80
N VAL A 134 0.76 3.11 -7.63
CA VAL A 134 1.49 2.50 -8.75
C VAL A 134 0.55 1.67 -9.62
N LEU A 135 -0.29 0.84 -9.01
CA LEU A 135 -1.23 0.00 -9.75
C LEU A 135 -2.20 0.89 -10.55
N ILE A 136 -2.85 1.87 -9.93
CA ILE A 136 -3.75 2.80 -10.65
C ILE A 136 -3.00 3.51 -11.79
N GLY A 137 -1.78 3.99 -11.55
CA GLY A 137 -0.96 4.66 -12.55
C GLY A 137 -0.65 3.81 -13.79
N THR A 138 -0.52 2.49 -13.63
CA THR A 138 -0.31 1.57 -14.76
C THR A 138 -1.59 1.20 -15.53
N GLN A 139 -2.78 1.40 -14.94
CA GLN A 139 -4.06 0.95 -15.48
C GLN A 139 -4.75 1.97 -16.41
N TYR A 140 -4.00 2.65 -17.28
CA TYR A 140 -4.56 3.67 -18.17
C TYR A 140 -5.72 3.16 -19.06
N ARG A 141 -5.62 1.95 -19.62
CA ARG A 141 -6.70 1.34 -20.43
C ARG A 141 -8.00 1.12 -19.66
N LEU A 142 -7.91 0.84 -18.35
CA LEU A 142 -9.10 0.69 -17.51
C LEU A 142 -9.76 2.04 -17.28
N LEU A 143 -8.95 3.07 -17.01
CA LEU A 143 -9.41 4.44 -16.81
C LEU A 143 -10.13 4.97 -18.05
N GLU A 144 -9.60 4.74 -19.25
CA GLU A 144 -10.27 5.11 -20.51
C GLU A 144 -11.64 4.42 -20.68
N LYS A 145 -11.73 3.11 -20.40
CA LYS A 145 -12.99 2.36 -20.48
C LYS A 145 -14.04 2.89 -19.50
N ILE A 146 -13.61 3.21 -18.27
CA ILE A 146 -14.49 3.78 -17.24
C ILE A 146 -14.97 5.17 -17.67
N ALA A 147 -14.07 6.04 -18.12
CA ALA A 147 -14.42 7.39 -18.54
C ALA A 147 -15.45 7.40 -19.67
N TYR A 148 -15.24 6.56 -20.69
CA TYR A 148 -16.19 6.42 -21.79
C TYR A 148 -17.55 5.87 -21.31
N LEU A 149 -17.55 4.84 -20.46
CA LEU A 149 -18.78 4.30 -19.89
C LEU A 149 -19.54 5.38 -19.11
N THR A 150 -18.85 6.20 -18.32
CA THR A 150 -19.45 7.32 -17.58
C THR A 150 -20.09 8.34 -18.52
N GLU A 151 -19.42 8.70 -19.62
CA GLU A 151 -19.95 9.65 -20.60
C GLU A 151 -21.24 9.12 -21.26
N GLU A 152 -21.24 7.85 -21.69
CA GLU A 152 -22.41 7.24 -22.34
C GLU A 152 -23.59 7.06 -21.37
N VAL A 153 -23.31 6.71 -20.12
CA VAL A 153 -24.36 6.66 -19.08
C VAL A 153 -24.90 8.05 -18.77
N ALA A 154 -24.06 9.08 -18.74
CA ALA A 154 -24.51 10.46 -18.52
C ALA A 154 -25.46 10.92 -19.64
N LYS A 155 -25.14 10.63 -20.92
CA LYS A 155 -26.02 10.93 -22.07
C LYS A 155 -27.37 10.20 -22.03
N LEU A 156 -27.46 9.07 -21.33
CA LEU A 156 -28.70 8.32 -21.18
C LEU A 156 -29.57 8.86 -20.03
N ILE A 157 -28.96 9.53 -19.06
CA ILE A 157 -29.63 10.05 -17.86
C ILE A 157 -30.08 11.50 -18.04
N PHE A 158 -29.28 12.32 -18.75
CA PHE A 158 -29.52 13.75 -18.99
C PHE A 158 -29.85 14.01 -20.45
#